data_AF-A0A935H5M9-F1
#
_entry.id   AF-A0A935H5M9-F1
#
_cell.length_a   1.000
_cell.length_b   1.000
_cell.length_c   1.000
_cell.angle_alpha   90.00
_cell.angle_beta   90.00
_cell.angle_gamma   90.00
#
_symmetry.space_group_name_H-M   'P 1'
#
loop_
_entity.id
_entity.type
_entity.pdbx_description
1 polymer ?
#
loop_
_entity_poly.entity_id
_entity_poly.type
_entity_poly.pdbx_seq_one_letter_code
_entity_poly.pdbx_strand_id
1 'polypeptide(L)' 'MPLAARQDLLIFKPHTSITCNVHYARYRWADGTCESGECEGEALIAVPLDVGTDGSISIGGAGQTPGSHRIPR' A
#
# COMPACT_ATOMS: atom_id res chain seq x y z
N MET A 1 15.54 -4.70 6.01
CA MET A 1 14.93 -5.12 7.29
C MET A 1 13.54 -5.65 6.99
N PRO A 2 13.22 -6.94 7.23
CA PRO A 2 11.84 -7.39 7.04
C PRO A 2 10.97 -6.71 8.09
N LEU A 3 9.83 -6.17 7.65
CA LEU A 3 8.83 -5.57 8.52
C LEU A 3 8.42 -6.60 9.57
N ALA A 4 8.65 -6.31 10.86
CA ALA A 4 8.03 -7.08 11.92
C ALA A 4 6.51 -6.89 11.77
N ALA A 5 5.82 -7.89 11.21
CA ALA A 5 4.39 -7.83 10.93
C ALA A 5 3.60 -7.86 12.25
N ARG A 6 3.50 -6.69 12.88
CA ARG A 6 2.78 -6.43 14.12
C ARG A 6 1.62 -5.51 13.79
N GLN A 7 0.48 -6.11 13.48
CA GLN A 7 -0.74 -5.38 13.09
C GLN A 7 -1.19 -4.41 14.19
N ASP A 8 -0.90 -4.73 15.45
CA ASP A 8 -1.15 -3.87 16.62
C ASP A 8 -0.32 -2.58 16.61
N LEU A 9 0.78 -2.54 15.85
CA LEU A 9 1.62 -1.36 15.65
C LEU A 9 1.29 -0.60 14.37
N LEU A 10 0.30 -1.07 13.58
CA LEU A 10 -0.12 -0.36 12.38
C LEU A 10 -0.85 0.92 12.78
N ILE A 11 -0.28 2.07 12.45
CA ILE A 11 -0.91 3.36 12.69
C ILE A 11 -1.76 3.68 11.46
N PHE A 12 -3.08 3.62 11.56
CA PHE A 12 -3.95 3.96 10.44
C PHE A 12 -5.24 4.65 10.86
N LYS A 13 -5.78 5.44 9.93
CA LYS A 13 -7.15 5.94 9.96
C LYS A 13 -7.87 5.32 8.76
N PRO A 14 -8.86 4.45 8.98
CA PRO A 14 -9.57 3.76 7.90
C PRO A 14 -9.98 4.73 6.78
N HIS A 15 -9.76 4.30 5.53
CA HIS A 15 -10.11 5.06 4.32
C HIS A 15 -9.48 6.46 4.20
N THR A 16 -8.52 6.78 5.07
CA THR A 16 -7.92 8.13 5.14
C THR A 16 -6.41 8.04 4.96
N SER A 17 -5.72 7.36 5.88
CA SER A 17 -4.26 7.32 5.87
C SER A 17 -3.70 6.08 6.54
N ILE A 18 -2.52 5.65 6.08
CA ILE A 18 -1.67 4.66 6.73
C ILE A 18 -0.37 5.37 7.12
N THR A 19 0.16 5.11 8.30
CA THR A 19 1.42 5.68 8.79
C THR A 19 2.40 4.56 9.13
N CYS A 20 3.61 4.64 8.60
CA CYS A 20 4.68 3.70 8.92
C CYS A 20 5.08 3.85 10.39
N ASN A 21 5.17 2.75 11.14
CA ASN A 21 5.53 2.75 12.56
C ASN A 21 7.04 2.90 12.83
N VAL A 22 7.87 2.95 11.77
CA VAL A 22 9.32 3.06 11.89
C VAL A 22 9.79 4.50 11.73
N HIS A 23 9.40 5.15 10.63
CA HIS A 23 9.84 6.50 10.24
C HIS A 23 8.68 7.47 10.01
N TYR A 24 7.46 7.09 10.42
CA TYR A 24 6.28 7.95 10.45
C TYR A 24 5.87 8.59 9.12
N ALA A 25 6.33 8.01 8.01
CA ALA A 25 5.82 8.36 6.69
C ALA A 25 4.30 8.14 6.64
N ARG A 26 3.56 9.11 6.11
CA ARG A 26 2.09 9.05 5.97
C ARG A 26 1.71 8.85 4.51
N TYR A 27 0.95 7.79 4.27
CA TYR A 27 0.47 7.40 2.96
C TYR A 27 -1.03 7.68 2.86
N ARG A 28 -1.46 8.26 1.74
CA ARG A 28 -2.87 8.42 1.39
C ARG A 28 -3.48 7.04 1.17
N TRP A 29 -4.65 6.79 1.76
CA TRP A 29 -5.31 5.48 1.62
C TRP A 29 -5.71 5.15 0.18
N ALA A 30 -6.11 6.17 -0.61
CA ALA A 30 -6.71 5.99 -1.93
C ALA A 30 -5.76 5.37 -2.97
N ASP A 31 -4.49 5.74 -2.94
CA ASP A 31 -3.49 5.41 -3.96
C ASP A 31 -2.12 4.99 -3.39
N GLY A 32 -1.96 5.08 -2.06
CA GLY A 32 -0.70 4.74 -1.41
C GLY A 32 0.39 5.81 -1.53
N THR A 33 0.11 7.00 -2.06
CA THR A 33 1.11 8.07 -2.16
C THR A 33 1.56 8.56 -0.78
N CYS A 34 2.88 8.64 -0.57
CA CYS A 34 3.52 9.21 0.61
C CYS A 34 3.33 10.74 0.57
N GLU A 35 2.44 11.25 1.42
CA GLU A 35 2.11 12.69 1.53
C GLU A 35 3.07 13.44 2.48
N SER A 36 3.81 12.71 3.32
CA SER A 36 4.79 13.28 4.24
C SER A 36 5.77 12.21 4.72
N GLY A 37 7.06 12.57 4.83
CA GLY A 37 8.13 11.70 5.34
C GLY A 37 9.31 11.63 4.36
N GLU A 38 10.29 10.79 4.64
CA GLU A 38 11.49 10.63 3.80
C GLU A 38 11.17 10.14 2.36
N CYS A 39 9.99 9.53 2.16
CA CYS A 39 9.52 9.03 0.87
C CYS A 39 8.55 9.97 0.13
N GLU A 40 8.42 11.23 0.51
CA GLU A 40 7.38 12.11 -0.03
C GLU A 40 7.36 12.13 -1.57
N GLY A 41 6.19 11.92 -2.16
CA GLY A 41 6.01 11.79 -3.61
C GLY A 41 6.07 10.35 -4.16
N GLU A 42 6.70 9.42 -3.44
CA GLU A 42 6.68 7.98 -3.79
C GLU A 42 5.36 7.31 -3.38
N ALA A 43 5.10 6.09 -3.85
CA ALA A 43 3.88 5.35 -3.54
C ALA A 43 4.14 3.91 -3.08
N LEU A 44 3.25 3.40 -2.21
CA LEU A 44 3.19 1.98 -1.89
C LEU A 44 2.81 1.16 -3.13
N ILE A 45 3.26 -0.09 -3.17
CA ILE A 45 2.89 -1.02 -4.24
C ILE A 45 1.42 -1.40 -4.07
N ALA A 46 0.60 -1.12 -5.09
CA ALA A 46 -0.78 -1.57 -5.13
C ALA A 46 -0.83 -3.10 -5.29
N VAL A 47 -1.59 -3.76 -4.41
CA VAL A 47 -1.85 -5.20 -4.49
C VAL A 47 -3.20 -5.41 -5.15
N PRO A 48 -3.28 -6.06 -6.32
CA PRO A 48 -4.55 -6.34 -6.99
C PRO A 48 -5.50 -7.15 -6.10
N LEU A 49 -6.77 -6.75 -6.09
CA LEU A 49 -7.84 -7.47 -5.44
C LEU A 49 -8.90 -7.82 -6.49
N ASP A 50 -9.37 -9.05 -6.46
CA ASP A 50 -10.54 -9.49 -7.21
C ASP A 50 -11.68 -9.81 -6.24
N VAL A 51 -12.90 -9.44 -6.62
CA VAL A 51 -14.10 -9.68 -5.83
C VAL A 51 -15.02 -10.60 -6.62
N GLY A 52 -15.13 -11.84 -6.16
CA GLY A 52 -15.98 -12.86 -6.78
C GLY A 52 -17.47 -12.49 -6.68
N THR A 53 -18.28 -13.11 -7.53
CA THR A 53 -19.74 -12.93 -7.52
C THR A 53 -20.41 -13.47 -6.26
N ASP A 54 -19.71 -14.32 -5.52
CA ASP A 54 -20.09 -14.85 -4.20
C ASP A 54 -19.63 -13.95 -3.04
N GLY A 55 -18.98 -12.83 -3.33
CA GLY A 55 -18.41 -11.91 -2.33
C GLY A 55 -17.05 -12.35 -1.78
N SER A 56 -16.44 -13.40 -2.32
CA SER A 56 -15.07 -13.79 -1.96
C SER A 56 -14.06 -12.72 -2.43
N ILE A 57 -13.00 -12.49 -1.65
CA ILE A 57 -11.91 -11.57 -1.99
C ILE A 57 -10.64 -12.38 -2.25
N SER A 58 -10.04 -12.19 -3.42
CA SER A 58 -8.77 -12.82 -3.79
C SER A 58 -7.67 -11.78 -3.93
N ILE A 59 -6.53 -12.02 -3.29
CA ILE A 59 -5.33 -11.17 -3.35
C ILE A 59 -4.43 -11.66 -4.49
N GLY A 60 -3.97 -10.75 -5.34
CA GLY A 60 -3.12 -11.10 -6.48
C GLY A 60 -3.88 -11.75 -7.64
N GLY A 61 -5.20 -11.56 -7.71
CA GLY A 61 -5.98 -11.94 -8.88
C GLY A 61 -5.41 -11.30 -10.15
N ALA A 62 -5.58 -11.96 -11.29
CA ALA A 62 -4.96 -11.58 -12.58
C ALA A 62 -5.39 -10.19 -13.13
N GLY A 63 -6.22 -9.45 -12.40
CA GLY A 63 -6.66 -8.11 -12.73
C GLY A 63 -5.61 -7.05 -12.42
N GLN A 64 -4.78 -6.75 -13.42
CA GLN A 64 -3.82 -5.63 -13.55
C GLN A 64 -2.37 -5.96 -13.17
N THR A 65 -1.56 -6.18 -14.21
CA THR A 65 -0.11 -5.97 -14.16
C THR A 65 0.14 -4.54 -13.68
N PRO A 66 0.91 -4.30 -12.60
CA PRO A 66 1.36 -2.97 -12.26
C PRO A 66 2.03 -2.36 -13.48
N GLY A 67 1.61 -1.17 -13.88
CA GLY A 67 2.19 -0.45 -15.01
C GLY A 67 3.71 -0.50 -14.89
N SER A 68 4.36 -0.90 -15.99
CA SER A 68 5.81 -1.02 -16.15
C SER A 68 6.51 0.30 -15.79
N HIS A 69 6.78 0.51 -14.50
CA HIS A 69 7.68 1.56 -14.04
C HIS A 69 9.09 1.03 -14.26
N ARG A 70 9.62 1.27 -15.47
CA ARG A 70 11.03 1.05 -15.76
C ARG A 70 11.85 1.95 -14.85
N ILE A 71 12.62 1.36 -13.94
CA ILE A 71 13.69 2.03 -13.22
C ILE A 71 14.77 2.41 -14.26
N PRO A 72 15.02 3.69 -14.58
CA PRO A 72 16.18 4.06 -15.37
C PRO A 72 17.45 3.69 -14.58
N ARG A 73 18.40 3.05 -15.27
CA ARG A 73 19.70 2.64 -14.73
C ARG A 73 20.53 3.83 -14.27
#